data_AF-A0A7J9X105-F1
#
_entry.id   AF-A0A7J9X105-F1
#
_cell.length_a   1.000
_cell.length_b   1.000
_cell.length_c   1.000
_cell.angle_alpha   90.00
_cell.angle_beta   90.00
_cell.angle_gamma   90.00
#
_symmetry.space_group_name_H-M   'P 1'
#
loop_
_entity.id
_entity.type
_entity.pdbx_description
1 polymer ?
#
loop_
_entity_poly.entity_id
_entity_poly.type
_entity_poly.pdbx_seq_one_letter_code
_entity_poly.pdbx_strand_id
1 'polypeptide(L)'
;MPSGRSPSRQAGLEGIVQLGQIALALGAGGAILGPTTSGSYSLGIPLFTSADVPGILLAAGALFIANNILCRIAIALYERAPVIRFLLADLGYHAWTNCVLLALSPVVIVATERSLLLVPLLAIPMAIIWSIATVYAEKDYKAYQALHDDLTGLPNRALFYDRLDRSLMEAKRRGTKVGIMLLDLDRFKEINDSLGHHIGDALLRQIGPRVKEVLREVDTFARLG
;
A
#
# COMPACT_ATOMS: atom_id res chain seq x y z
N MET A 1 -17.48 1.19 14.72
CA MET A 1 -18.66 0.95 13.85
C MET A 1 -18.54 1.83 12.61
N PRO A 2 -18.22 1.29 11.42
CA PRO A 2 -18.36 2.04 10.18
C PRO A 2 -19.81 1.95 9.68
N SER A 3 -20.30 3.08 9.17
CA SER A 3 -21.66 3.35 8.72
C SER A 3 -22.10 2.47 7.55
N GLY A 4 -23.26 1.81 7.69
CA GLY A 4 -23.92 1.05 6.63
C GLY A 4 -24.57 1.95 5.57
N ARG A 5 -23.80 2.42 4.59
CA ARG A 5 -24.33 2.84 3.28
C ARG A 5 -24.11 1.72 2.27
N SER A 6 -25.08 1.50 1.40
CA SER A 6 -25.05 0.43 0.39
C SER A 6 -23.84 0.59 -0.54
N PRO A 7 -23.06 -0.48 -0.81
CA PRO A 7 -21.82 -0.42 -1.60
C PRO A 7 -21.98 0.22 -2.99
N SER A 8 -23.17 0.17 -3.57
CA SER A 8 -23.51 0.79 -4.87
C SER A 8 -23.50 2.33 -4.88
N ARG A 9 -23.81 2.99 -3.75
CA ARG A 9 -23.82 4.47 -3.67
C ARG A 9 -22.42 5.04 -3.45
N GLN A 10 -21.53 4.25 -2.86
CA GLN A 10 -20.13 4.63 -2.62
C GLN A 10 -19.33 4.62 -3.93
N ALA A 11 -19.49 3.56 -4.73
CA ALA A 11 -18.86 3.44 -6.05
C ALA A 11 -19.23 4.58 -7.02
N GLY A 12 -20.49 5.04 -7.00
CA GLY A 12 -20.93 6.15 -7.85
C GLY A 12 -20.31 7.50 -7.46
N LEU A 13 -20.13 7.75 -6.16
CA LEU A 13 -19.53 8.98 -5.66
C LEU A 13 -18.01 9.01 -5.90
N GLU A 14 -17.35 7.86 -5.73
CA GLU A 14 -15.94 7.65 -6.05
C GLU A 14 -15.66 7.88 -7.54
N GLY A 15 -16.52 7.37 -8.43
CA GLY A 15 -16.40 7.60 -9.87
C GLY A 15 -16.50 9.07 -10.29
N ILE A 16 -17.41 9.85 -9.70
CA ILE A 16 -17.55 11.29 -9.98
C ILE A 16 -16.33 12.07 -9.51
N VAL A 17 -15.83 11.76 -8.31
CA VAL A 17 -14.61 12.39 -7.78
C VAL A 17 -13.41 12.06 -8.67
N GLN A 18 -13.30 10.82 -9.13
CA GLN A 18 -12.20 10.37 -10.00
C GLN A 18 -12.25 11.03 -11.38
N LEU A 19 -13.43 11.21 -11.97
CA LEU A 19 -13.60 11.96 -13.22
C LEU A 19 -13.24 13.44 -13.06
N GLY A 20 -13.64 14.07 -11.95
CA GLY A 20 -13.27 15.46 -11.63
C GLY A 20 -11.76 15.62 -11.44
N GLN A 21 -11.10 14.66 -10.81
CA GLN A 21 -9.65 14.64 -10.63
C GLN A 21 -8.91 14.51 -11.97
N ILE A 22 -9.33 13.59 -12.84
CA ILE A 22 -8.74 13.42 -14.17
C ILE A 22 -8.90 14.70 -15.00
N ALA A 23 -10.08 15.32 -14.98
CA ALA A 23 -10.33 16.57 -15.71
C ALA A 23 -9.45 17.73 -15.21
N LEU A 24 -9.30 17.88 -13.88
CA LEU A 24 -8.44 18.91 -13.28
C LEU A 24 -6.95 18.66 -13.58
N ALA A 25 -6.51 17.41 -13.52
CA ALA A 25 -5.15 17.04 -13.87
C ALA A 25 -4.86 17.38 -15.34
N LEU A 26 -5.72 16.93 -16.26
CA LEU A 26 -5.61 17.22 -17.70
C LEU A 26 -5.62 18.73 -17.98
N GLY A 27 -6.47 19.49 -17.30
CA GLY A 27 -6.50 20.94 -17.40
C GLY A 27 -5.19 21.62 -16.96
N ALA A 28 -4.60 21.18 -15.84
CA ALA A 28 -3.32 21.68 -15.36
C ALA A 28 -2.16 21.35 -16.33
N GLY A 29 -2.14 20.13 -16.88
CA GLY A 29 -1.17 19.74 -17.90
C GLY A 29 -1.30 20.55 -19.19
N GLY A 30 -2.52 20.74 -19.68
CA GLY A 30 -2.81 21.53 -20.89
C GLY A 30 -2.42 23.01 -20.75
N ALA A 31 -2.66 23.61 -19.57
CA ALA A 31 -2.27 24.99 -19.28
C ALA A 31 -0.76 25.23 -19.31
N ILE A 32 0.05 24.19 -19.07
CA ILE A 32 1.51 24.27 -19.10
C ILE A 32 2.05 23.90 -20.49
N LEU A 33 1.49 22.90 -21.16
CA LEU A 33 1.93 22.50 -22.51
C LEU A 33 1.69 23.59 -23.56
N GLY A 34 0.55 24.28 -23.51
CA GLY A 34 0.19 25.32 -24.48
C GLY A 34 1.26 26.41 -24.67
N PRO A 35 1.69 27.11 -23.61
CA PRO A 35 2.69 28.18 -23.71
C PRO A 35 4.14 27.70 -23.77
N THR A 36 4.44 26.43 -23.48
CA THR A 36 5.82 25.91 -23.40
C THR A 36 6.24 25.10 -24.62
N THR A 37 5.34 24.88 -25.57
CA THR A 37 5.62 24.12 -26.79
C THR A 37 5.43 24.99 -28.03
N SER A 38 6.23 24.72 -29.07
CA SER A 38 6.40 25.54 -30.27
C SER A 38 5.17 25.63 -31.19
N GLY A 39 4.01 25.08 -30.80
CA GLY A 39 2.72 25.29 -31.47
C GLY A 39 2.66 24.85 -32.94
N SER A 40 3.57 23.98 -33.38
CA SER A 40 3.53 23.45 -34.74
C SER A 40 2.49 22.33 -34.81
N TYR A 41 1.55 22.41 -35.76
CA TYR A 41 0.50 21.41 -35.96
C TYR A 41 0.55 20.88 -37.39
N SER A 42 0.41 19.56 -37.58
CA SER A 42 0.15 18.95 -38.89
C SER A 42 -1.09 18.08 -38.78
N LEU A 43 -2.08 18.34 -39.65
CA LEU A 43 -3.40 17.68 -39.60
C LEU A 43 -4.07 17.71 -38.21
N GLY A 44 -3.84 18.78 -37.43
CA GLY A 44 -4.39 18.93 -36.08
C GLY A 44 -3.65 18.14 -35.00
N ILE A 45 -2.56 17.45 -35.34
CA ILE A 45 -1.68 16.76 -34.40
C ILE A 45 -0.50 17.69 -34.05
N PRO A 46 -0.22 17.93 -32.76
CA PRO A 46 0.93 18.73 -32.35
C PRO A 46 2.24 18.02 -32.74
N LEU A 47 3.09 18.72 -33.49
CA LEU A 47 4.45 18.31 -33.85
C LEU A 47 5.38 18.80 -32.74
N PHE A 48 5.85 17.86 -31.92
CA PHE A 48 6.84 18.14 -30.89
C PHE A 48 8.26 18.01 -31.45
N THR A 49 9.10 18.99 -31.13
CA THR A 49 10.53 19.01 -31.41
C THR A 49 11.33 18.73 -30.15
N SER A 50 12.63 18.46 -30.26
CA SER A 50 13.51 18.28 -29.09
C SER A 50 13.56 19.49 -28.17
N ALA A 51 13.23 20.69 -28.68
CA ALA A 51 13.11 21.92 -27.90
C ALA A 51 11.89 21.94 -26.97
N ASP A 52 10.87 21.13 -27.24
CA ASP A 52 9.62 21.08 -26.47
C ASP A 52 9.71 20.13 -25.26
N VAL A 53 10.76 19.31 -25.18
CA VAL A 53 10.98 18.32 -24.12
C VAL A 53 10.93 18.91 -22.71
N PRO A 54 11.56 20.07 -22.40
CA PRO A 54 11.45 20.69 -21.08
C PRO A 54 10.03 21.10 -20.72
N GLY A 55 9.25 21.62 -21.68
CA GLY A 55 7.84 21.98 -21.49
C GLY A 55 6.96 20.77 -21.21
N ILE A 56 7.20 19.67 -21.93
CA ILE A 56 6.51 18.38 -21.72
C ILE A 56 6.83 17.82 -20.33
N LEU A 57 8.09 17.87 -19.89
CA LEU A 57 8.49 17.42 -18.56
C LEU A 57 7.87 18.28 -17.44
N LEU A 58 7.80 19.60 -17.62
CA LEU A 58 7.13 20.50 -16.68
C LEU A 58 5.63 20.20 -16.57
N ALA A 59 4.96 19.97 -17.70
CA ALA A 59 3.55 19.62 -17.71
C ALA A 59 3.29 18.24 -17.09
N ALA A 60 4.13 17.25 -17.37
CA ALA A 60 4.08 15.94 -16.74
C ALA A 60 4.26 16.03 -15.21
N GLY A 61 5.19 16.87 -14.75
CA GLY A 61 5.38 17.14 -13.33
C GLY A 61 4.16 17.79 -12.68
N ALA A 62 3.53 18.76 -13.34
CA ALA A 62 2.32 19.39 -12.82
C ALA A 62 1.10 18.47 -12.82
N LEU A 63 0.93 17.66 -13.86
CA LEU A 63 -0.05 16.57 -13.91
C LEU A 63 0.14 15.60 -12.74
N PHE A 64 1.38 15.19 -12.49
CA PHE A 64 1.75 14.32 -11.38
C PHE A 64 1.38 14.96 -10.03
N ILE A 65 1.78 16.20 -9.80
CA ILE A 65 1.52 16.92 -8.54
C ILE A 65 0.02 17.10 -8.32
N ALA A 66 -0.71 17.58 -9.33
CA ALA A 66 -2.15 17.81 -9.25
C ALA A 66 -2.90 16.51 -8.94
N ASN A 67 -2.60 15.42 -9.66
CA ASN A 67 -3.28 14.14 -9.47
C ASN A 67 -2.96 13.51 -8.10
N ASN A 68 -1.69 13.55 -7.68
CA ASN A 68 -1.27 12.95 -6.41
C ASN A 68 -1.72 13.76 -5.19
N ILE A 69 -1.70 15.09 -5.23
CA ILE A 69 -2.08 15.92 -4.09
C ILE A 69 -3.60 15.91 -3.88
N LEU A 70 -4.40 16.05 -4.94
CA LEU A 70 -5.88 16.04 -4.81
C LEU A 70 -6.37 14.73 -4.22
N CYS A 71 -5.88 13.60 -4.74
CA CYS A 71 -6.31 12.28 -4.29
C CYS A 71 -5.95 12.05 -2.81
N ARG A 72 -4.75 12.49 -2.38
CA ARG A 72 -4.25 12.24 -1.04
C ARG A 72 -4.86 13.16 0.01
N ILE A 73 -5.19 14.40 -0.36
CA ILE A 73 -6.00 15.27 0.49
C ILE A 73 -7.39 14.66 0.69
N ALA A 74 -8.02 14.15 -0.36
CA ALA A 74 -9.34 13.52 -0.26
C ALA A 74 -9.33 12.29 0.66
N ILE A 75 -8.36 11.39 0.51
CA ILE A 75 -8.21 10.20 1.36
C ILE A 75 -7.88 10.60 2.81
N ALA A 76 -6.94 11.53 3.03
CA ALA A 76 -6.56 11.97 4.37
C ALA A 76 -7.72 12.66 5.12
N LEU A 77 -8.54 13.45 4.41
CA LEU A 77 -9.76 14.05 4.97
C LEU A 77 -10.83 13.00 5.29
N TYR A 78 -10.96 11.95 4.47
CA TYR A 78 -11.88 10.84 4.71
C TYR A 78 -11.48 10.01 5.94
N GLU A 79 -10.19 9.71 6.08
CA GLU A 79 -9.65 8.90 7.19
C GLU A 79 -9.36 9.72 8.47
N ARG A 80 -9.57 11.05 8.43
CA ARG A 80 -9.19 11.99 9.51
C ARG A 80 -7.73 11.86 9.96
N ALA A 81 -6.85 11.52 9.03
CA ALA A 81 -5.43 11.32 9.28
C ALA A 81 -4.61 12.60 8.95
N PRO A 82 -3.46 12.82 9.60
CA PRO A 82 -2.59 13.95 9.27
C PRO A 82 -1.98 13.77 7.86
N VAL A 83 -2.36 14.67 6.95
CA VAL A 83 -2.04 14.66 5.50
C VAL A 83 -0.54 14.48 5.23
N ILE A 84 0.33 15.06 6.05
CA ILE A 84 1.80 15.05 5.87
C ILE A 84 2.42 13.65 6.00
N ARG A 85 1.93 12.81 6.92
CA ARG A 85 2.44 11.43 7.06
C ARG A 85 2.05 10.57 5.87
N PHE A 86 0.82 10.73 5.41
CA PHE A 86 0.32 10.04 4.22
C PHE A 86 1.06 10.48 2.96
N LEU A 87 1.35 11.78 2.83
CA LEU A 87 2.09 12.37 1.71
C LEU A 87 3.51 11.82 1.57
N LEU A 88 4.24 11.59 2.66
CA LEU A 88 5.62 11.11 2.59
C LEU A 88 5.74 9.59 2.42
N ALA A 89 4.86 8.80 3.05
CA ALA A 89 4.94 7.34 3.03
C ALA A 89 4.76 6.73 1.63
N ASP A 90 3.83 7.28 0.85
CA ASP A 90 3.41 6.70 -0.44
C ASP A 90 4.06 7.40 -1.67
N LEU A 91 4.86 8.47 -1.45
CA LEU A 91 5.40 9.29 -2.53
C LEU A 91 6.31 8.48 -3.47
N GLY A 92 7.12 7.59 -2.92
CA GLY A 92 8.04 6.74 -3.70
C GLY A 92 7.30 5.76 -4.60
N TYR A 93 6.26 5.11 -4.10
CA TYR A 93 5.46 4.16 -4.87
C TYR A 93 4.73 4.85 -6.02
N HIS A 94 4.07 5.98 -5.77
CA HIS A 94 3.35 6.71 -6.82
C HIS A 94 4.28 7.41 -7.82
N ALA A 95 5.44 7.90 -7.38
CA ALA A 95 6.46 8.41 -8.30
C ALA A 95 6.92 7.31 -9.26
N TRP A 96 7.16 6.10 -8.75
CA TRP A 96 7.55 4.95 -9.55
C TRP A 96 6.47 4.56 -10.58
N THR A 97 5.20 4.43 -10.17
CA THR A 97 4.11 4.08 -11.09
C THR A 97 3.94 5.11 -12.20
N ASN A 98 4.04 6.41 -11.87
CA ASN A 98 3.94 7.47 -12.87
C ASN A 98 5.14 7.52 -13.83
N CYS A 99 6.36 7.20 -13.35
CA CYS A 99 7.52 7.03 -14.24
C CYS A 99 7.31 5.88 -15.24
N VAL A 100 6.72 4.76 -14.81
CA VAL A 100 6.39 3.64 -15.71
C VAL A 100 5.33 4.06 -16.75
N LEU A 101 4.30 4.79 -16.34
CA LEU A 101 3.29 5.31 -17.26
C LEU A 101 3.86 6.30 -18.28
N LEU A 102 4.76 7.19 -17.85
CA LEU A 102 5.48 8.11 -18.75
C LEU A 102 6.37 7.35 -19.73
N ALA A 103 7.06 6.30 -19.29
CA ALA A 103 7.88 5.46 -20.17
C ALA A 103 7.05 4.68 -21.21
N LEU A 104 5.78 4.39 -20.92
CA LEU A 104 4.83 3.76 -21.85
C LEU A 104 4.19 4.74 -22.83
N SER A 105 4.20 6.05 -22.54
CA SER A 105 3.55 7.07 -23.38
C SER A 105 4.01 7.05 -24.85
N PRO A 106 5.31 6.95 -25.18
CA PRO A 106 5.75 6.86 -26.58
C PRO A 106 5.21 5.62 -27.30
N VAL A 107 5.08 4.49 -26.59
CA VAL A 107 4.54 3.24 -27.15
C VAL A 107 3.06 3.41 -27.50
N VAL A 108 2.29 4.10 -26.64
CA VAL A 108 0.88 4.41 -26.88
C VAL A 108 0.71 5.34 -28.08
N ILE A 109 1.56 6.37 -28.21
CA ILE A 109 1.52 7.32 -29.33
C ILE A 109 1.77 6.58 -30.65
N VAL A 110 2.85 5.81 -30.74
CA VAL A 110 3.20 5.03 -31.95
C VAL A 110 2.11 4.00 -32.28
N ALA A 111 1.49 3.37 -31.28
CA ALA A 111 0.38 2.44 -31.50
C ALA A 111 -0.86 3.16 -32.07
N THR A 112 -1.16 4.34 -31.55
CA THR A 112 -2.32 5.15 -31.97
C THR A 112 -2.17 5.68 -33.40
N GLU A 113 -0.96 6.04 -33.82
CA GLU A 113 -0.66 6.44 -35.20
C GLU A 113 -0.85 5.32 -36.22
N ARG A 114 -0.67 4.06 -35.80
CA ARG A 114 -0.82 2.88 -36.67
C ARG A 114 -2.26 2.38 -36.74
N SER A 115 -2.94 2.30 -35.60
CA SER A 115 -4.35 1.91 -35.53
C SER A 115 -4.89 2.13 -34.12
N LEU A 116 -6.03 2.81 -34.01
CA LEU A 116 -6.73 2.99 -32.72
C LEU A 116 -7.09 1.67 -32.04
N LEU A 117 -7.25 0.58 -32.81
CA LEU A 117 -7.58 -0.76 -32.30
C LEU A 117 -6.44 -1.41 -31.51
N LEU A 118 -5.22 -0.87 -31.59
CA LEU A 118 -4.06 -1.39 -30.84
C LEU A 118 -4.01 -0.85 -29.39
N VAL A 119 -4.67 0.28 -29.10
CA VAL A 119 -4.65 0.90 -27.76
C VAL A 119 -5.26 0.00 -26.68
N PRO A 120 -6.43 -0.66 -26.89
CA PRO A 120 -6.97 -1.61 -25.92
C PRO A 120 -6.06 -2.82 -25.68
N LEU A 121 -5.23 -3.21 -26.65
CA LEU A 121 -4.31 -4.34 -26.52
C LEU A 121 -3.19 -4.03 -25.50
N LEU A 122 -2.83 -2.75 -25.32
CA LEU A 122 -1.88 -2.28 -24.30
C LEU A 122 -2.46 -2.35 -22.88
N ALA A 123 -3.79 -2.45 -22.72
CA ALA A 123 -4.41 -2.62 -21.41
C ALA A 123 -4.09 -3.99 -20.80
N ILE A 124 -3.84 -5.01 -21.62
CA ILE A 124 -3.54 -6.37 -21.17
C ILE A 124 -2.22 -6.44 -20.37
N PRO A 125 -1.06 -6.01 -20.90
CA PRO A 125 0.19 -6.01 -20.12
C PRO A 125 0.11 -5.10 -18.89
N MET A 126 -0.63 -3.98 -18.97
CA MET A 126 -0.85 -3.11 -17.81
C MET A 126 -1.65 -3.82 -16.70
N ALA A 127 -2.72 -4.52 -17.07
CA ALA A 127 -3.51 -5.31 -16.13
C ALA A 127 -2.67 -6.42 -15.48
N ILE A 128 -1.80 -7.08 -16.26
CA ILE A 128 -0.87 -8.10 -15.75
C ILE A 128 0.12 -7.49 -14.74
N ILE A 129 0.76 -6.37 -15.07
CA ILE A 129 1.70 -5.68 -14.18
C ILE A 129 0.99 -5.28 -12.87
N TRP A 130 -0.23 -4.74 -12.97
CA TRP A 130 -1.02 -4.38 -11.81
C TRP A 130 -1.41 -5.60 -10.96
N SER A 131 -1.88 -6.69 -11.56
CA SER A 131 -2.19 -7.94 -10.85
C SER A 131 -0.98 -8.56 -10.19
N ILE A 132 0.19 -8.45 -10.82
CA ILE A 132 1.45 -8.89 -10.21
C ILE A 132 1.76 -7.99 -9.01
N ALA A 133 1.76 -6.67 -9.17
CA ALA A 133 2.07 -5.73 -8.09
C ALA A 133 1.16 -5.92 -6.86
N THR A 134 -0.14 -6.14 -7.05
CA THR A 134 -1.07 -6.38 -5.95
C THR A 134 -0.79 -7.70 -5.23
N VAL A 135 -0.49 -8.77 -5.97
CA VAL A 135 -0.10 -10.07 -5.38
C VAL A 135 1.20 -9.96 -4.57
N TYR A 136 2.17 -9.17 -5.02
CA TYR A 136 3.41 -8.97 -4.28
C TYR A 136 3.22 -8.13 -3.01
N ALA A 137 2.40 -7.07 -3.06
CA ALA A 137 2.09 -6.28 -1.87
C ALA A 137 1.32 -7.10 -0.81
N GLU A 138 0.44 -8.01 -1.25
CA GLU A 138 -0.33 -8.86 -0.34
C GLU A 138 0.52 -9.97 0.30
N LYS A 139 1.60 -10.41 -0.35
CA LYS A 139 2.47 -11.47 0.15
C LYS A 139 3.15 -11.13 1.46
N ASP A 140 3.70 -9.93 1.61
CA ASP A 140 4.45 -9.55 2.82
C ASP A 140 3.53 -9.46 4.04
N TYR A 141 2.34 -8.88 3.84
CA TYR A 141 1.31 -8.83 4.87
C TYR A 141 0.81 -10.23 5.27
N LYS A 142 0.52 -11.09 4.28
CA LYS A 142 0.11 -12.48 4.53
C LYS A 142 1.20 -13.31 5.20
N ALA A 143 2.46 -13.10 4.84
CA ALA A 143 3.59 -13.77 5.47
C ALA A 143 3.72 -13.37 6.95
N TYR A 144 3.53 -12.08 7.27
CA TYR A 144 3.50 -11.61 8.65
C TYR A 144 2.36 -12.25 9.45
N GLN A 145 1.12 -12.24 8.90
CA GLN A 145 -0.05 -12.87 9.54
C GLN A 145 0.08 -14.38 9.69
N ALA A 146 0.74 -15.06 8.74
CA ALA A 146 0.98 -16.50 8.83
C ALA A 146 1.87 -16.88 10.02
N LEU A 147 2.65 -15.93 10.55
CA LEU A 147 3.63 -16.14 11.62
C LEU A 147 3.30 -15.42 12.94
N HIS A 148 2.29 -14.55 12.95
CA HIS A 148 1.87 -13.78 14.12
C HIS A 148 0.39 -13.98 14.42
N ASP A 149 0.03 -13.90 15.70
CA ASP A 149 -1.36 -13.91 16.16
C ASP A 149 -2.02 -12.56 15.87
N ASP A 150 -3.14 -12.56 15.13
CA ASP A 150 -3.81 -11.32 14.70
C ASP A 150 -4.30 -10.45 15.89
N LEU A 151 -4.64 -11.08 17.03
CA LEU A 151 -5.14 -10.36 18.19
C LEU A 151 -4.03 -9.62 18.93
N THR A 152 -2.91 -10.29 19.20
CA THR A 152 -1.84 -9.80 20.08
C THR A 152 -0.61 -9.29 19.32
N GLY A 153 -0.46 -9.63 18.04
CA GLY A 153 0.75 -9.38 17.25
C GLY A 153 1.95 -10.20 17.70
N LEU A 154 1.79 -11.13 18.64
CA LEU A 154 2.86 -12.03 19.10
C LEU A 154 3.14 -13.11 18.06
N PRO A 155 4.37 -13.66 18.01
CA PRO A 155 4.66 -14.92 17.34
C PRO A 155 3.58 -15.97 17.63
N ASN A 156 3.05 -16.58 16.58
CA ASN A 156 2.09 -17.67 16.73
C ASN A 156 2.81 -19.01 16.94
N ARG A 157 2.03 -20.08 17.04
CA ARG A 157 2.56 -21.45 17.20
C ARG A 157 3.56 -21.84 16.09
N ALA A 158 3.35 -21.43 14.84
CA ALA A 158 4.24 -21.78 13.74
C ALA A 158 5.62 -21.10 13.91
N LEU A 159 5.62 -19.79 14.21
CA LEU A 159 6.87 -19.06 14.44
C LEU A 159 7.60 -19.52 15.71
N PHE A 160 6.86 -19.92 16.75
CA PHE A 160 7.44 -20.53 17.94
C PHE A 160 8.24 -21.79 17.60
N TYR A 161 7.67 -22.73 16.85
CA TYR A 161 8.36 -23.97 16.50
C TYR A 161 9.59 -23.74 15.61
N ASP A 162 9.50 -22.85 14.61
CA ASP A 162 10.67 -22.48 13.79
C ASP A 162 11.81 -21.92 14.64
N ARG A 163 11.50 -21.03 15.60
CA ARG A 163 12.52 -20.47 16.50
C ARG A 163 13.05 -21.48 17.51
N LEU A 164 12.21 -22.39 18.00
CA LEU A 164 12.62 -23.46 18.89
C LEU A 164 13.60 -24.40 18.19
N ASP A 165 13.31 -24.82 16.96
CA ASP A 165 14.19 -25.67 16.16
C ASP A 165 15.55 -25.01 15.94
N ARG A 166 15.57 -23.72 15.59
CA ARG A 166 16.81 -22.93 15.48
C ARG A 166 17.59 -22.90 16.79
N SER A 167 16.91 -22.62 17.89
CA SER A 167 17.53 -22.55 19.22
C SER A 167 18.12 -23.90 19.65
N LEU A 168 17.43 -25.01 19.35
CA LEU A 168 17.93 -26.36 19.63
C LEU A 168 19.15 -26.71 18.78
N MET A 169 19.15 -26.36 17.49
CA MET A 169 20.30 -26.55 16.61
C MET A 169 21.52 -25.76 17.09
N GLU A 170 21.33 -24.50 17.49
CA GLU A 170 22.40 -23.66 18.03
C GLU A 170 22.92 -24.18 19.38
N ALA A 171 22.02 -24.60 20.27
CA ALA A 171 22.38 -25.16 21.56
C ALA A 171 23.21 -26.44 21.42
N LYS A 172 22.81 -27.33 20.49
CA LYS A 172 23.58 -28.54 20.16
C LYS A 172 25.00 -28.21 19.66
N ARG A 173 25.15 -27.17 18.84
CA ARG A 173 26.46 -26.74 18.32
C ARG A 173 27.35 -26.09 19.37
N ARG A 174 26.76 -25.33 20.31
CA ARG A 174 27.49 -24.55 21.32
C ARG A 174 27.63 -25.27 22.67
N GLY A 175 27.00 -26.43 22.83
CA GLY A 175 26.93 -27.14 24.12
C GLY A 175 26.11 -26.41 25.18
N THR A 176 25.19 -25.53 24.78
CA THR A 176 24.31 -24.79 25.69
C THR A 176 22.96 -25.50 25.85
N LYS A 177 22.08 -24.96 26.70
CA LYS A 177 20.73 -25.49 26.94
C LYS A 177 19.68 -24.46 26.51
N VAL A 178 18.53 -24.96 26.07
CA VAL A 178 17.33 -24.16 25.81
C VAL A 178 16.32 -24.43 26.93
N GLY A 179 15.71 -23.38 27.46
CA GLY A 179 14.59 -23.47 28.41
C GLY A 179 13.28 -23.06 27.75
N ILE A 180 12.18 -23.72 28.13
CA ILE A 180 10.83 -23.35 27.71
C ILE A 180 10.00 -23.10 28.97
N MET A 181 9.28 -21.99 28.99
CA MET A 181 8.31 -21.66 30.04
C MET A 181 6.94 -21.48 29.40
N LEU A 182 5.96 -22.24 29.89
CA LEU A 182 4.56 -22.09 29.51
C LEU A 182 3.87 -21.23 30.56
N LEU A 183 3.16 -20.20 30.09
CA LEU A 183 2.41 -19.27 30.93
C LEU A 183 0.94 -19.38 30.57
N ASP A 184 0.08 -19.40 31.58
CA ASP A 184 -1.38 -19.32 31.44
C ASP A 184 -1.90 -18.12 32.25
N LEU A 185 -3.05 -17.58 31.83
CA LEU A 185 -3.68 -16.45 32.50
C LEU A 185 -4.70 -16.92 33.52
N ASP A 186 -4.38 -16.69 34.79
CA ASP A 186 -5.27 -17.00 35.89
C ASP A 186 -6.64 -16.32 35.71
N ARG A 187 -7.70 -17.12 35.79
CA ARG A 187 -9.10 -16.67 35.77
C ARG A 187 -9.49 -15.82 34.56
N PHE A 188 -8.80 -15.94 33.43
CA PHE A 188 -9.13 -15.20 32.21
C PHE A 188 -10.58 -15.43 31.74
N LYS A 189 -11.11 -16.63 31.96
CA LYS A 189 -12.51 -16.95 31.67
C LYS A 189 -13.50 -16.10 32.48
N GLU A 190 -13.25 -15.89 33.78
CA GLU A 190 -14.11 -15.05 34.63
C GLU A 190 -14.17 -13.60 34.13
N ILE A 191 -13.05 -13.09 33.60
CA ILE A 191 -12.98 -11.77 32.98
C ILE A 191 -13.86 -11.71 31.72
N ASN A 192 -13.74 -12.71 30.84
CA ASN A 192 -14.57 -12.78 29.64
C ASN A 192 -16.07 -12.90 29.98
N ASP A 193 -16.41 -13.71 30.98
CA ASP A 193 -17.80 -13.95 31.38
C ASP A 193 -18.41 -12.71 32.08
N SER A 194 -17.60 -11.95 32.83
CA SER A 194 -18.07 -10.78 33.61
C SER A 194 -18.04 -9.46 32.84
N LEU A 195 -17.02 -9.26 31.99
CA LEU A 195 -16.75 -7.99 31.31
C LEU A 195 -16.88 -8.09 29.78
N GLY A 196 -17.10 -9.29 29.25
CA GLY A 196 -17.23 -9.56 27.83
C GLY A 196 -15.89 -9.77 27.12
N HIS A 197 -15.94 -10.53 26.03
CA HIS A 197 -14.76 -10.91 25.24
C HIS A 197 -13.91 -9.73 24.75
N HIS A 198 -14.53 -8.60 24.42
CA HIS A 198 -13.82 -7.40 23.98
C HIS A 198 -12.85 -6.85 25.05
N ILE A 199 -13.18 -6.96 26.34
CA ILE A 199 -12.29 -6.59 27.43
C ILE A 199 -11.18 -7.63 27.61
N GLY A 200 -11.51 -8.92 27.50
CA GLY A 200 -10.49 -9.98 27.48
C GLY A 200 -9.48 -9.80 26.35
N ASP A 201 -9.94 -9.46 25.16
CA ASP A 201 -9.09 -9.16 24.01
C ASP A 201 -8.19 -7.95 24.25
N ALA A 202 -8.71 -6.90 24.90
CA ALA A 202 -7.92 -5.74 25.30
C ALA A 202 -6.83 -6.12 26.32
N LEU A 203 -7.15 -7.00 27.27
CA LEU A 203 -6.20 -7.54 28.23
C LEU A 203 -5.10 -8.35 27.53
N LEU A 204 -5.46 -9.24 26.61
CA LEU A 204 -4.50 -10.04 25.84
C LEU A 204 -3.51 -9.17 25.06
N ARG A 205 -3.99 -8.08 24.43
CA ARG A 205 -3.14 -7.10 23.72
C ARG A 205 -2.10 -6.44 24.62
N GLN A 206 -2.35 -6.30 25.92
CA GLN A 206 -1.40 -5.67 26.85
C GLN A 206 -0.32 -6.63 27.37
N ILE A 207 -0.50 -7.94 27.25
CA ILE A 207 0.47 -8.91 27.78
C ILE A 207 1.78 -8.84 27.01
N GLY A 208 1.72 -8.82 25.68
CA GLY A 208 2.91 -8.80 24.82
C GLY A 208 3.89 -7.67 25.17
N PRO A 209 3.44 -6.40 25.21
CA PRO A 209 4.26 -5.27 25.63
C PRO A 209 4.87 -5.44 27.03
N ARG A 210 4.07 -5.86 28.03
CA ARG A 210 4.53 -6.03 29.42
C ARG A 210 5.57 -7.13 29.56
N VAL A 211 5.40 -8.24 28.86
CA VAL A 211 6.34 -9.36 28.91
C VAL A 211 7.64 -8.99 28.18
N LYS A 212 7.56 -8.20 27.10
CA LYS A 212 8.75 -7.72 26.37
C LYS A 212 9.67 -6.86 27.23
N GLU A 213 9.15 -6.16 28.24
CA GLU A 213 9.96 -5.34 29.16
C GLU A 213 10.89 -6.17 30.07
N VAL A 214 10.56 -7.44 30.30
CA VAL A 214 11.34 -8.33 31.19
C VAL A 214 12.12 -9.40 30.44
N LEU A 215 11.91 -9.53 29.13
CA LEU A 215 12.60 -10.48 28.27
C LEU A 215 13.85 -9.87 27.65
N ARG A 216 14.85 -10.73 27.40
CA ARG A 216 16.04 -10.37 26.65
C ARG A 216 15.70 -10.35 25.16
N GLU A 217 16.51 -9.66 24.36
CA GLU A 217 16.31 -9.59 22.90
C GLU A 217 16.34 -10.95 22.21
N VAL A 218 17.06 -11.92 22.78
CA VAL A 218 17.19 -13.28 22.25
C VAL A 218 16.02 -14.18 22.63
N ASP A 219 15.21 -13.78 23.62
CA ASP A 219 14.09 -14.57 24.09
C ASP A 219 12.90 -14.45 23.13
N THR A 220 12.15 -15.53 22.96
CA THR A 220 10.93 -15.55 22.14
C THR A 220 9.71 -15.74 23.01
N PHE A 221 8.78 -14.79 22.93
CA PHE A 221 7.46 -14.90 23.54
C PHE A 221 6.42 -15.14 22.45
N ALA A 222 5.65 -16.22 22.58
CA ALA A 222 4.70 -16.65 21.56
C ALA A 222 3.36 -17.04 22.17
N ARG A 223 2.28 -16.84 21.42
CA ARG A 223 0.94 -17.30 21.80
C ARG A 223 0.67 -18.66 21.15
N LEU A 224 0.38 -19.67 21.98
CA LEU A 224 0.19 -21.06 21.54
C LEU A 224 -1.27 -21.51 21.47
N GLY A 225 -2.19 -20.73 22.04
CA GLY A 225 -3.63 -20.97 22.16
C GLY A 225 -4.22 -19.94 23.12
#